data_AF-A0A1K2HST0-F1
#
_entry.id   AF-A0A1K2HST0-F1
#
_cell.length_a   1.000
_cell.length_b   1.000
_cell.length_c   1.000
_cell.angle_alpha   90.00
_cell.angle_beta   90.00
_cell.angle_gamma   90.00
#
_symmetry.space_group_name_H-M   'P 1'
#
loop_
_entity.id
_entity.type
_entity.pdbx_description
1 polymer ?
#
loop_
_entity_poly.entity_id
_entity_poly.type
_entity_poly.pdbx_seq_one_letter_code
_entity_poly.pdbx_strand_id
1 'polypeptide(L)'
;MLRGLAIVALAGCASLAGAGSASAALVSIVSMQYSAAHPVPHLHYEGGTDAGDLEALRQIYTTFVQCRTECMDGKGSATAVLTMNGPGGDYHEGLAIADFLRENHIATVVERGMKCYSACAFAFMGGSGYAELQGVGTYVDRMVEPGGILGFHAPYRDEESFLAAINERGAMDAQGQTRDSLALMVKELVKFNVDPEVLFYMVGMGPNETYDIVTADDYYLARIALPPTPTASWISDVPEAIANVCRRLLALDERTDPAEMVGAVSGPFERGIAEAEYVGLLSGFRLSDQPLTIGHCSVTDASLATDGDYEIALYFNTMLSAERARAIGYPDLGYAGAGLSFFNRHDGWSSAGTGRNPTKRILQKGPMNHYFLPLGVPVDDLDLPGEKAIEDNRFVMRLYPLMAGLPDGMEIASTGNGTRISNSGNVWLFERVGPGLLLESAFLAPTSGRTIRDERIDATGFVREGIYDRTGVYFAQLGIEAEFGTTVATALILRPDGGEASEDDIAQLQQVVCGLQFNGNTAPCP
;
A
#
# COMPACT_ATOMS: atom_id res chain seq x y z
N MET A 1 -45.92 -46.39 24.58
CA MET A 1 -45.16 -45.13 24.59
C MET A 1 -43.72 -45.45 24.19
N LEU A 2 -43.47 -45.42 22.88
CA LEU A 2 -42.15 -45.62 22.29
C LEU A 2 -41.34 -44.31 22.45
N ARG A 3 -40.09 -44.40 22.91
CA ARG A 3 -39.09 -43.34 22.70
C ARG A 3 -38.07 -43.88 21.70
N GLY A 4 -38.02 -43.22 20.54
CA GLY A 4 -37.26 -43.62 19.37
C GLY A 4 -35.78 -43.29 19.46
N LEU A 5 -35.02 -44.11 18.74
CA LEU A 5 -33.66 -43.85 18.26
C LEU A 5 -33.59 -42.53 17.47
N ALA A 6 -32.50 -41.79 17.67
CA ALA A 6 -31.90 -40.98 16.61
C ALA A 6 -30.38 -41.14 16.70
N ILE A 7 -29.86 -42.03 15.84
CA ILE A 7 -28.45 -42.14 15.49
C ILE A 7 -28.15 -40.96 14.56
N VAL A 8 -27.33 -40.02 15.00
CA VAL A 8 -26.79 -38.98 14.11
C VAL A 8 -25.49 -39.53 13.53
N ALA A 9 -25.51 -39.82 12.24
CA ALA A 9 -24.36 -40.19 11.46
C ALA A 9 -23.42 -38.97 11.31
N LEU A 10 -22.24 -39.03 11.91
CA LEU A 10 -21.11 -38.19 11.52
C LEU A 10 -20.58 -38.72 10.18
N ALA A 11 -20.97 -38.06 9.09
CA ALA A 11 -20.28 -38.20 7.81
C ALA A 11 -18.96 -37.40 7.89
N GLY A 12 -17.87 -38.09 8.22
CA GLY A 12 -16.53 -37.57 8.06
C GLY A 12 -16.17 -37.51 6.57
N CYS A 13 -16.18 -36.33 5.98
CA CYS A 13 -15.43 -36.07 4.76
C CYS A 13 -13.98 -35.77 5.15
N ALA A 14 -13.14 -36.80 5.10
CA ALA A 14 -11.70 -36.63 5.00
C ALA A 14 -11.39 -36.06 3.61
N SER A 15 -11.13 -34.76 3.51
CA SER A 15 -10.53 -34.17 2.31
C SER A 15 -9.05 -34.51 2.31
N LEU A 16 -8.69 -35.49 1.49
CA LEU A 16 -7.32 -35.70 1.01
C LEU A 16 -6.82 -34.37 0.42
N ALA A 17 -5.75 -33.83 1.02
CA ALA A 17 -4.98 -32.74 0.45
C ALA A 17 -4.36 -33.24 -0.86
N GLY A 18 -5.00 -32.90 -1.98
CA GLY A 18 -4.35 -32.98 -3.28
C GLY A 18 -3.34 -31.85 -3.37
N ALA A 19 -2.07 -32.20 -3.52
CA ALA A 19 -1.08 -31.28 -4.06
C ALA A 19 -1.54 -30.92 -5.49
N GLY A 20 -2.20 -29.78 -5.61
CA GLY A 20 -2.56 -29.23 -6.91
C GLY A 20 -1.28 -28.86 -7.64
N SER A 21 -1.13 -29.32 -8.88
CA SER A 21 -0.20 -28.70 -9.82
C SER A 21 -0.50 -27.21 -9.83
N ALA A 22 0.48 -26.38 -9.44
CA ALA A 22 0.33 -24.93 -9.48
C ALA A 22 -0.03 -24.54 -10.92
N SER A 23 -1.17 -23.89 -11.08
CA SER A 23 -1.51 -23.17 -12.30
C SER A 23 -0.82 -21.81 -12.22
N ALA A 24 -0.34 -21.32 -13.36
CA ALA A 24 0.12 -19.95 -13.53
C ALA A 24 -0.90 -18.96 -12.96
N ALA A 25 -0.42 -17.82 -12.47
CA ALA A 25 -1.26 -16.86 -11.80
C ALA A 25 -2.27 -16.22 -12.76
N LEU A 26 -3.48 -16.00 -12.26
CA LEU A 26 -4.49 -15.20 -12.91
C LEU A 26 -4.21 -13.72 -12.62
N VAL A 27 -3.95 -12.95 -13.67
CA VAL A 27 -3.89 -11.48 -13.60
C VAL A 27 -5.14 -10.87 -14.21
N SER A 28 -5.82 -10.00 -13.47
CA SER A 28 -7.09 -9.39 -13.89
C SER A 28 -7.22 -7.93 -13.50
N ILE A 29 -8.11 -7.20 -14.19
CA ILE A 29 -8.58 -5.86 -13.81
C ILE A 29 -9.83 -6.03 -12.93
N VAL A 30 -9.92 -5.29 -11.83
CA VAL A 30 -11.03 -5.37 -10.86
C VAL A 30 -11.88 -4.11 -10.87
N SER A 31 -11.25 -2.94 -10.95
CA SER A 31 -11.92 -1.63 -11.02
C SER A 31 -10.99 -0.56 -11.60
N MET A 32 -11.54 0.61 -11.90
CA MET A 32 -10.75 1.80 -12.27
C MET A 32 -10.35 2.66 -11.06
N GLN A 33 -10.74 2.26 -9.85
CA GLN A 33 -10.47 2.96 -8.60
C GLN A 33 -10.29 1.94 -7.47
N TYR A 34 -9.07 1.83 -6.95
CA TYR A 34 -8.75 0.95 -5.84
C TYR A 34 -9.29 1.49 -4.50
N SER A 35 -8.89 2.71 -4.14
CA SER A 35 -9.25 3.36 -2.88
C SER A 35 -9.28 4.89 -3.04
N ALA A 36 -9.75 5.61 -2.02
CA ALA A 36 -9.75 7.07 -2.01
C ALA A 36 -8.32 7.64 -2.03
N ALA A 37 -7.38 6.96 -1.35
CA ALA A 37 -5.97 7.36 -1.34
C ALA A 37 -5.21 6.97 -2.61
N HIS A 38 -5.67 5.92 -3.31
CA HIS A 38 -5.11 5.45 -4.57
C HIS A 38 -6.25 5.33 -5.61
N PRO A 39 -6.75 6.46 -6.16
CA PRO A 39 -7.85 6.49 -7.12
C PRO A 39 -7.38 6.13 -8.54
N VAL A 40 -6.71 4.98 -8.65
CA VAL A 40 -6.08 4.44 -9.86
C VAL A 40 -6.62 3.05 -10.17
N PRO A 41 -6.40 2.52 -11.39
CA PRO A 41 -6.80 1.16 -11.74
C PRO A 41 -6.33 0.11 -10.74
N HIS A 42 -7.23 -0.82 -10.42
CA HIS A 42 -7.00 -1.93 -9.50
C HIS A 42 -6.80 -3.22 -10.29
N LEU A 43 -5.57 -3.71 -10.29
CA LEU A 43 -5.18 -5.02 -10.83
C LEU A 43 -5.12 -6.04 -9.70
N HIS A 44 -5.40 -7.30 -10.00
CA HIS A 44 -5.32 -8.40 -9.05
C HIS A 44 -4.50 -9.56 -9.61
N TYR A 45 -3.62 -10.10 -8.78
CA TYR A 45 -2.76 -11.25 -9.03
C TYR A 45 -3.14 -12.38 -8.05
N GLU A 46 -3.59 -13.52 -8.60
CA GLU A 46 -4.07 -14.68 -7.85
C GLU A 46 -3.40 -15.96 -8.33
N GLY A 47 -2.70 -16.68 -7.47
CA GLY A 47 -2.17 -18.03 -7.76
C GLY A 47 -0.65 -18.16 -7.67
N GLY A 48 -0.13 -19.26 -8.24
CA GLY A 48 1.30 -19.58 -8.21
C GLY A 48 2.08 -18.71 -9.19
N THR A 49 3.28 -18.30 -8.80
CA THR A 49 4.18 -17.52 -9.66
C THR A 49 4.87 -18.42 -10.66
N ASP A 50 4.51 -18.31 -11.94
CA ASP A 50 5.05 -19.15 -13.00
C ASP A 50 5.48 -18.33 -14.21
N ALA A 51 6.38 -18.89 -15.03
CA ALA A 51 6.87 -18.23 -16.23
C ALA A 51 5.73 -17.78 -17.16
N GLY A 52 5.71 -16.49 -17.52
CA GLY A 52 4.69 -15.88 -18.39
C GLY A 52 3.72 -14.94 -17.65
N ASP A 53 3.69 -15.01 -16.32
CA ASP A 53 2.90 -14.11 -15.48
C ASP A 53 3.24 -12.63 -15.71
N LEU A 54 4.53 -12.30 -15.92
CA LEU A 54 4.95 -10.94 -16.25
C LEU A 54 4.33 -10.46 -17.56
N GLU A 55 4.25 -11.33 -18.57
CA GLU A 55 3.67 -10.95 -19.86
C GLU A 55 2.15 -10.77 -19.74
N ALA A 56 1.48 -11.63 -18.97
CA ALA A 56 0.07 -11.47 -18.65
C ALA A 56 -0.19 -10.13 -17.92
N LEU A 57 0.62 -9.80 -16.92
CA LEU A 57 0.55 -8.52 -16.22
C LEU A 57 0.81 -7.33 -17.14
N ARG A 58 1.82 -7.42 -18.00
CA ARG A 58 2.15 -6.36 -18.98
C ARG A 58 1.01 -6.12 -19.95
N GLN A 59 0.34 -7.18 -20.40
CA GLN A 59 -0.83 -7.09 -21.27
C GLN A 59 -1.98 -6.38 -20.57
N ILE A 60 -2.38 -6.84 -19.39
CA ILE A 60 -3.45 -6.19 -18.59
C ILE A 60 -3.12 -4.72 -18.31
N TYR A 61 -1.89 -4.43 -17.87
CA TYR A 61 -1.43 -3.07 -17.61
C TYR A 61 -1.53 -2.18 -18.85
N THR A 62 -1.04 -2.65 -19.99
CA THR A 62 -1.04 -1.87 -21.24
C THR A 62 -2.46 -1.64 -21.77
N THR A 63 -3.35 -2.62 -21.61
CA THR A 63 -4.75 -2.54 -22.07
C THR A 63 -5.60 -1.61 -21.21
N PHE A 64 -5.45 -1.61 -19.89
CA PHE A 64 -6.38 -0.90 -19.00
C PHE A 64 -5.79 0.33 -18.31
N VAL A 65 -4.46 0.40 -18.13
CA VAL A 65 -3.81 1.54 -17.47
C VAL A 65 -3.44 2.61 -18.50
N GLN A 66 -4.41 3.47 -18.76
CA GLN A 66 -4.30 4.52 -19.77
C GLN A 66 -3.54 5.76 -19.26
N CYS A 67 -3.64 6.04 -17.95
CA CYS A 67 -2.89 7.10 -17.29
C CYS A 67 -1.60 6.59 -16.65
N ARG A 68 -0.45 7.16 -17.01
CA ARG A 68 0.83 6.93 -16.31
C ARG A 68 1.27 8.19 -15.57
N THR A 69 2.56 8.52 -15.62
CA THR A 69 3.13 9.67 -14.90
C THR A 69 2.56 11.00 -15.39
N GLU A 70 2.17 11.10 -16.66
CA GLU A 70 1.54 12.30 -17.24
C GLU A 70 0.22 12.70 -16.59
N CYS A 71 -0.43 11.79 -15.86
CA CYS A 71 -1.69 12.06 -15.17
C CYS A 71 -1.54 12.42 -13.68
N MET A 72 -0.32 12.54 -13.19
CA MET A 72 -0.07 12.83 -11.77
C MET A 72 -0.12 14.34 -11.52
N ASP A 73 -0.61 14.76 -10.34
CA ASP A 73 -0.73 16.18 -9.93
C ASP A 73 0.54 16.73 -9.25
N GLY A 74 1.68 16.09 -9.49
CA GLY A 74 2.97 16.42 -8.89
C GLY A 74 3.13 16.03 -7.41
N LYS A 75 2.04 15.72 -6.67
CA LYS A 75 2.08 15.33 -5.25
C LYS A 75 2.49 13.87 -5.02
N GLY A 76 2.57 13.10 -6.10
CA GLY A 76 2.95 11.70 -6.11
C GLY A 76 1.76 10.75 -6.25
N SER A 77 1.87 9.70 -7.04
CA SER A 77 0.84 8.65 -7.15
C SER A 77 1.45 7.36 -7.70
N ALA A 78 0.77 6.24 -7.54
CA ALA A 78 0.98 5.07 -8.38
C ALA A 78 0.21 5.21 -9.71
N THR A 79 0.60 4.47 -10.74
CA THR A 79 -0.16 4.37 -12.00
C THR A 79 -1.28 3.33 -11.91
N ALA A 80 -1.12 2.34 -11.04
CA ALA A 80 -2.08 1.31 -10.70
C ALA A 80 -1.77 0.74 -9.31
N VAL A 81 -2.71 -0.01 -8.75
CA VAL A 81 -2.50 -0.86 -7.57
C VAL A 81 -2.62 -2.32 -7.99
N LEU A 82 -1.65 -3.16 -7.61
CA LEU A 82 -1.69 -4.60 -7.76
C LEU A 82 -1.94 -5.27 -6.40
N THR A 83 -3.10 -5.88 -6.22
CA THR A 83 -3.36 -6.73 -5.04
C THR A 83 -2.84 -8.13 -5.29
N MET A 84 -2.09 -8.69 -4.35
CA MET A 84 -1.33 -9.93 -4.56
C MET A 84 -1.72 -11.01 -3.55
N ASN A 85 -2.07 -12.18 -4.07
CA ASN A 85 -2.38 -13.37 -3.30
C ASN A 85 -1.81 -14.61 -4.00
N GLY A 86 -0.80 -15.24 -3.41
CA GLY A 86 -0.11 -16.36 -4.03
C GLY A 86 0.88 -17.06 -3.10
N PRO A 87 1.06 -18.39 -3.24
CA PRO A 87 2.03 -19.15 -2.47
C PRO A 87 3.49 -18.92 -2.93
N GLY A 88 3.70 -18.14 -4.00
CA GLY A 88 4.98 -18.00 -4.69
C GLY A 88 5.16 -19.02 -5.79
N GLY A 89 6.41 -19.33 -6.13
CA GLY A 89 6.76 -20.17 -7.29
C GLY A 89 8.12 -19.79 -7.87
N ASP A 90 8.19 -19.58 -9.18
CA ASP A 90 9.39 -19.19 -9.90
C ASP A 90 9.98 -17.88 -9.38
N TYR A 91 11.16 -18.00 -8.78
CA TYR A 91 11.86 -16.88 -8.16
C TYR A 91 12.28 -15.80 -9.16
N HIS A 92 12.70 -16.19 -10.37
CA HIS A 92 13.16 -15.25 -11.38
C HIS A 92 12.01 -14.47 -12.00
N GLU A 93 10.88 -15.13 -12.23
CA GLU A 93 9.64 -14.47 -12.66
C GLU A 93 9.17 -13.46 -11.60
N GLY A 94 9.18 -13.84 -10.31
CA GLY A 94 8.85 -12.93 -9.21
C GLY A 94 9.73 -11.67 -9.20
N LEU A 95 11.04 -11.81 -9.42
CA LEU A 95 11.95 -10.67 -9.54
C LEU A 95 11.70 -9.83 -10.81
N ALA A 96 11.37 -10.47 -11.93
CA ALA A 96 11.06 -9.77 -13.17
C ALA A 96 9.75 -8.97 -13.06
N ILE A 97 8.75 -9.51 -12.35
CA ILE A 97 7.54 -8.79 -11.97
C ILE A 97 7.90 -7.60 -11.07
N ALA A 98 8.75 -7.79 -10.05
CA ALA A 98 9.18 -6.70 -9.15
C ALA A 98 9.81 -5.52 -9.93
N ASP A 99 10.67 -5.82 -10.90
CA ASP A 99 11.31 -4.80 -11.74
C ASP A 99 10.29 -4.08 -12.63
N PHE A 100 9.36 -4.82 -13.23
CA PHE A 100 8.28 -4.22 -14.00
C PHE A 100 7.39 -3.30 -13.16
N LEU A 101 7.02 -3.71 -11.95
CA LEU A 101 6.21 -2.90 -11.02
C LEU A 101 6.94 -1.60 -10.65
N ARG A 102 8.25 -1.68 -10.41
CA ARG A 102 9.10 -0.52 -10.10
C ARG A 102 9.18 0.45 -11.27
N GLU A 103 9.45 -0.07 -12.47
CA GLU A 103 9.59 0.71 -13.71
C GLU A 103 8.31 1.42 -14.12
N ASN A 104 7.15 0.83 -13.81
CA ASN A 104 5.83 1.37 -14.16
C ASN A 104 5.12 2.06 -12.99
N HIS A 105 5.78 2.18 -11.83
CA HIS A 105 5.26 2.86 -10.64
C HIS A 105 3.90 2.28 -10.23
N ILE A 106 3.83 0.97 -10.10
CA ILE A 106 2.65 0.23 -9.67
C ILE A 106 2.81 -0.05 -8.17
N ALA A 107 1.84 0.38 -7.37
CA ALA A 107 1.81 0.09 -5.95
C ALA A 107 1.37 -1.37 -5.71
N THR A 108 1.81 -1.96 -4.62
CA THR A 108 1.47 -3.35 -4.27
C THR A 108 0.73 -3.42 -2.95
N VAL A 109 -0.27 -4.30 -2.86
CA VAL A 109 -1.04 -4.51 -1.63
C VAL A 109 -1.25 -6.00 -1.37
N VAL A 110 -1.06 -6.43 -0.13
CA VAL A 110 -1.64 -7.68 0.38
C VAL A 110 -2.82 -7.30 1.26
N GLU A 111 -4.03 -7.58 0.77
CA GLU A 111 -5.27 -7.26 1.48
C GLU A 111 -5.53 -8.22 2.64
N ARG A 112 -6.43 -7.85 3.54
CA ARG A 112 -6.85 -8.71 4.65
C ARG A 112 -7.30 -10.08 4.16
N GLY A 113 -6.76 -11.13 4.77
CA GLY A 113 -7.06 -12.52 4.41
C GLY A 113 -6.31 -13.05 3.19
N MET A 114 -5.59 -12.21 2.44
CA MET A 114 -4.68 -12.63 1.38
C MET A 114 -3.31 -12.98 1.93
N LYS A 115 -2.59 -13.82 1.20
CA LYS A 115 -1.23 -14.23 1.56
C LYS A 115 -0.34 -14.22 0.35
N CYS A 116 0.84 -13.62 0.48
CA CYS A 116 1.81 -13.50 -0.60
C CYS A 116 3.16 -13.99 -0.09
N TYR A 117 3.53 -15.20 -0.51
CA TYR A 117 4.73 -15.90 -0.02
C TYR A 117 5.80 -15.98 -1.10
N SER A 118 7.07 -16.07 -0.67
CA SER A 118 8.17 -16.46 -1.55
C SER A 118 8.30 -15.56 -2.79
N ALA A 119 8.31 -16.11 -4.01
CA ALA A 119 8.36 -15.34 -5.26
C ALA A 119 7.29 -14.23 -5.35
N CYS A 120 6.06 -14.47 -4.85
CA CYS A 120 5.03 -13.44 -4.76
C CYS A 120 5.50 -12.29 -3.86
N ALA A 121 6.09 -12.61 -2.70
CA ALA A 121 6.61 -11.59 -1.78
C ALA A 121 7.75 -10.77 -2.41
N PHE A 122 8.60 -11.37 -3.23
CA PHE A 122 9.62 -10.63 -3.97
C PHE A 122 9.03 -9.72 -5.04
N ALA A 123 8.03 -10.20 -5.79
CA ALA A 123 7.27 -9.36 -6.73
C ALA A 123 6.66 -8.15 -6.01
N PHE A 124 6.01 -8.39 -4.86
CA PHE A 124 5.42 -7.34 -4.01
C PHE A 124 6.43 -6.23 -3.66
N MET A 125 7.70 -6.56 -3.39
CA MET A 125 8.72 -5.57 -3.02
C MET A 125 9.06 -4.56 -4.12
N GLY A 126 8.67 -4.83 -5.38
CA GLY A 126 8.74 -3.90 -6.50
C GLY A 126 7.76 -2.72 -6.41
N GLY A 127 6.78 -2.79 -5.51
CA GLY A 127 5.74 -1.77 -5.31
C GLY A 127 6.29 -0.36 -5.15
N SER A 128 5.85 0.54 -6.03
CA SER A 128 6.32 1.93 -6.03
C SER A 128 5.30 2.91 -6.59
N GLY A 129 5.46 4.17 -6.22
CA GLY A 129 4.82 5.31 -6.87
C GLY A 129 5.86 6.26 -7.45
N TYR A 130 5.38 7.32 -8.11
CA TYR A 130 6.21 8.38 -8.66
C TYR A 130 5.67 9.76 -8.32
N ALA A 131 6.56 10.72 -8.06
CA ALA A 131 6.24 12.12 -7.83
C ALA A 131 7.18 13.03 -8.63
N GLU A 132 6.63 14.01 -9.33
CA GLU A 132 7.40 15.00 -10.10
C GLU A 132 8.19 15.97 -9.21
N LEU A 133 7.86 16.04 -7.92
CA LEU A 133 8.56 16.88 -6.95
C LEU A 133 10.06 16.61 -6.99
N GLN A 134 10.85 17.67 -7.23
CA GLN A 134 12.30 17.59 -7.29
C GLN A 134 12.86 16.97 -6.01
N GLY A 135 13.63 15.88 -6.17
CA GLY A 135 14.21 15.15 -5.05
C GLY A 135 13.32 14.05 -4.47
N VAL A 136 12.15 13.76 -5.07
CA VAL A 136 11.33 12.57 -4.79
C VAL A 136 11.42 11.55 -5.92
N GLY A 137 10.85 11.82 -7.10
CA GLY A 137 10.83 10.83 -8.19
C GLY A 137 10.14 9.53 -7.76
N THR A 138 10.73 8.37 -8.06
CA THR A 138 10.22 7.07 -7.61
C THR A 138 10.37 6.90 -6.10
N TYR A 139 9.31 6.44 -5.43
CA TYR A 139 9.29 6.14 -3.99
C TYR A 139 8.64 4.79 -3.72
N VAL A 140 8.90 4.21 -2.55
CA VAL A 140 8.31 2.92 -2.14
C VAL A 140 6.83 3.11 -1.85
N ASP A 141 5.98 2.27 -2.45
CA ASP A 141 4.53 2.26 -2.23
C ASP A 141 4.05 0.80 -2.21
N ARG A 142 4.16 0.21 -1.03
CA ARG A 142 3.86 -1.19 -0.76
C ARG A 142 3.17 -1.31 0.59
N MET A 143 2.02 -1.96 0.61
CA MET A 143 1.14 -1.97 1.76
C MET A 143 0.71 -3.39 2.12
N VAL A 144 0.61 -3.67 3.42
CA VAL A 144 -0.01 -4.91 3.92
C VAL A 144 -1.12 -4.50 4.89
N GLU A 145 -2.34 -4.91 4.60
CA GLU A 145 -3.47 -4.70 5.52
C GLU A 145 -3.33 -5.59 6.77
N PRO A 146 -3.86 -5.16 7.93
CA PRO A 146 -4.02 -6.05 9.07
C PRO A 146 -4.75 -7.34 8.66
N GLY A 147 -4.21 -8.49 9.07
CA GLY A 147 -4.69 -9.82 8.71
C GLY A 147 -4.31 -10.29 7.29
N GLY A 148 -3.61 -9.48 6.50
CA GLY A 148 -2.87 -9.91 5.32
C GLY A 148 -1.49 -10.45 5.73
N ILE A 149 -0.92 -11.37 4.95
CA ILE A 149 0.40 -11.96 5.25
C ILE A 149 1.34 -11.82 4.06
N LEU A 150 2.47 -11.13 4.26
CA LEU A 150 3.61 -11.16 3.37
C LEU A 150 4.70 -12.00 4.03
N GLY A 151 5.07 -13.13 3.42
CA GLY A 151 6.01 -14.07 4.04
C GLY A 151 7.25 -14.34 3.20
N PHE A 152 8.42 -14.23 3.83
CA PHE A 152 9.71 -14.51 3.20
C PHE A 152 10.28 -15.83 3.71
N HIS A 153 10.90 -16.58 2.82
CA HIS A 153 11.76 -17.69 3.20
C HIS A 153 12.92 -17.81 2.22
N ALA A 154 13.95 -18.57 2.58
CA ALA A 154 15.07 -18.81 1.67
C ALA A 154 14.59 -19.56 0.41
N PRO A 155 15.16 -19.28 -0.78
CA PRO A 155 14.86 -20.05 -1.98
C PRO A 155 15.36 -21.48 -1.83
N TYR A 156 14.44 -22.44 -1.80
CA TYR A 156 14.73 -23.88 -1.75
C TYR A 156 14.39 -24.55 -3.07
N ARG A 157 15.15 -25.59 -3.39
CA ARG A 157 14.72 -26.60 -4.35
C ARG A 157 14.07 -27.73 -3.56
N ASP A 158 13.03 -28.34 -4.11
CA ASP A 158 12.53 -29.59 -3.57
C ASP A 158 13.64 -30.67 -3.60
N GLU A 159 13.50 -31.68 -2.74
CA GLU A 159 14.51 -32.73 -2.54
C GLU A 159 14.84 -33.46 -3.85
N GLU A 160 13.84 -33.69 -4.70
CA GLU A 160 14.01 -34.39 -5.98
C GLU A 160 14.84 -33.54 -6.96
N SER A 161 14.52 -32.26 -7.10
CA SER A 161 15.26 -31.27 -7.89
C SER A 161 16.69 -31.07 -7.38
N PHE A 162 16.89 -31.13 -6.06
CA PHE A 162 18.21 -31.06 -5.44
C PHE A 162 19.03 -32.33 -5.70
N LEU A 163 18.45 -33.52 -5.52
CA LEU A 163 19.10 -34.80 -5.81
C LEU A 163 19.41 -34.94 -7.31
N ALA A 164 18.51 -34.50 -8.18
CA ALA A 164 18.76 -34.43 -9.62
C ALA A 164 19.95 -33.51 -9.94
N ALA A 165 20.01 -32.31 -9.35
CA ALA A 165 21.14 -31.39 -9.52
C ALA A 165 22.46 -31.99 -9.02
N ILE A 166 22.46 -32.72 -7.91
CA ILE A 166 23.64 -33.44 -7.41
C ILE A 166 24.07 -34.54 -8.39
N ASN A 167 23.12 -35.33 -8.87
CA ASN A 167 23.41 -36.45 -9.78
C ASN A 167 23.94 -35.95 -11.13
N GLU A 168 23.45 -34.81 -11.60
CA GLU A 168 23.80 -34.26 -12.92
C GLU A 168 25.09 -33.42 -12.89
N ARG A 169 25.29 -32.61 -11.84
CA ARG A 169 26.36 -31.58 -11.79
C ARG A 169 27.31 -31.74 -10.60
N GLY A 170 27.04 -32.67 -9.70
CA GLY A 170 27.83 -32.90 -8.50
C GLY A 170 27.47 -31.97 -7.33
N ALA A 171 27.85 -32.38 -6.13
CA ALA A 171 27.46 -31.71 -4.88
C ALA A 171 28.00 -30.27 -4.76
N MET A 172 29.21 -29.99 -5.27
CA MET A 172 29.79 -28.64 -5.18
C MET A 172 29.05 -27.62 -6.04
N ASP A 173 28.65 -28.00 -7.26
CA ASP A 173 27.92 -27.10 -8.17
C ASP A 173 26.49 -26.88 -7.68
N ALA A 174 25.83 -27.93 -7.17
CA ALA A 174 24.51 -27.82 -6.55
C ALA A 174 24.53 -26.87 -5.32
N GLN A 175 25.56 -26.98 -4.47
CA GLN A 175 25.75 -26.09 -3.34
C GLN A 175 26.12 -24.65 -3.77
N GLY A 176 26.87 -24.50 -4.86
CA GLY A 176 27.18 -23.19 -5.47
C GLY A 176 25.92 -22.43 -5.86
N GLN A 177 24.95 -23.11 -6.48
CA GLN A 177 23.68 -22.49 -6.86
C GLN A 177 22.85 -22.01 -5.68
N THR A 178 22.79 -22.78 -4.58
CA THR A 178 22.10 -22.32 -3.36
C THR A 178 22.75 -21.04 -2.83
N ARG A 179 24.08 -20.95 -2.84
CA ARG A 179 24.79 -19.74 -2.41
C ARG A 179 24.49 -18.55 -3.32
N ASP A 180 24.45 -18.76 -4.63
CA ASP A 180 24.14 -17.72 -5.60
C ASP A 180 22.69 -17.22 -5.45
N SER A 181 21.73 -18.11 -5.19
CA SER A 181 20.33 -17.74 -4.93
C SER A 181 20.17 -16.92 -3.64
N LEU A 182 20.86 -17.30 -2.55
CA LEU A 182 20.84 -16.52 -1.30
C LEU A 182 21.52 -15.15 -1.48
N ALA A 183 22.64 -15.10 -2.21
CA ALA A 183 23.33 -13.85 -2.52
C ALA A 183 22.44 -12.92 -3.38
N LEU A 184 21.72 -13.49 -4.35
CA LEU A 184 20.74 -12.76 -5.16
C LEU A 184 19.60 -12.24 -4.28
N MET A 185 19.04 -13.07 -3.40
CA MET A 185 18.02 -12.63 -2.43
C MET A 185 18.46 -11.44 -1.59
N VAL A 186 19.65 -11.51 -0.96
CA VAL A 186 20.19 -10.40 -0.17
C VAL A 186 20.36 -9.15 -1.04
N LYS A 187 20.92 -9.30 -2.24
CA LYS A 187 21.12 -8.18 -3.18
C LYS A 187 19.79 -7.51 -3.52
N GLU A 188 18.75 -8.27 -3.84
CA GLU A 188 17.45 -7.73 -4.23
C GLU A 188 16.70 -7.12 -3.04
N LEU A 189 16.75 -7.72 -1.84
CA LEU A 189 16.16 -7.10 -0.64
C LEU A 189 16.83 -5.76 -0.29
N VAL A 190 18.17 -5.68 -0.39
CA VAL A 190 18.91 -4.41 -0.23
C VAL A 190 18.51 -3.43 -1.34
N LYS A 191 18.36 -3.87 -2.59
CA LYS A 191 17.87 -3.05 -3.72
C LYS A 191 16.47 -2.48 -3.42
N PHE A 192 15.59 -3.25 -2.81
CA PHE A 192 14.24 -2.85 -2.41
C PHE A 192 14.14 -2.21 -1.01
N ASN A 193 15.27 -1.76 -0.47
CA ASN A 193 15.35 -0.96 0.76
C ASN A 193 14.84 -1.68 2.01
N VAL A 194 14.98 -3.00 2.08
CA VAL A 194 14.74 -3.74 3.33
C VAL A 194 15.87 -3.46 4.31
N ASP A 195 15.53 -3.29 5.59
CA ASP A 195 16.52 -3.04 6.62
C ASP A 195 17.47 -4.25 6.77
N PRO A 196 18.80 -4.05 6.81
CA PRO A 196 19.76 -5.13 7.02
C PRO A 196 19.47 -5.99 8.26
N GLU A 197 18.90 -5.43 9.32
CA GLU A 197 18.60 -6.14 10.57
C GLU A 197 17.54 -7.24 10.41
N VAL A 198 16.73 -7.23 9.35
CA VAL A 198 15.75 -8.31 9.11
C VAL A 198 16.19 -9.33 8.05
N LEU A 199 17.23 -9.01 7.28
CA LEU A 199 17.67 -9.88 6.17
C LEU A 199 18.11 -11.25 6.65
N PHE A 200 18.81 -11.33 7.79
CA PHE A 200 19.29 -12.61 8.30
C PHE A 200 18.15 -13.51 8.77
N TYR A 201 17.06 -12.94 9.30
CA TYR A 201 15.85 -13.69 9.62
C TYR A 201 15.21 -14.24 8.34
N MET A 202 14.97 -13.37 7.34
CA MET A 202 14.36 -13.76 6.07
C MET A 202 15.15 -14.86 5.33
N VAL A 203 16.47 -14.73 5.28
CA VAL A 203 17.38 -15.69 4.62
C VAL A 203 17.59 -16.95 5.46
N GLY A 204 17.38 -16.88 6.77
CA GLY A 204 17.56 -18.01 7.70
C GLY A 204 16.37 -18.97 7.75
N MET A 205 15.19 -18.59 7.25
CA MET A 205 13.98 -19.41 7.32
C MET A 205 14.12 -20.71 6.52
N GLY A 206 13.79 -21.84 7.14
CA GLY A 206 13.69 -23.17 6.54
C GLY A 206 12.63 -23.29 5.43
N PRO A 207 12.56 -24.42 4.71
CA PRO A 207 11.58 -24.64 3.63
C PRO A 207 10.13 -24.71 4.10
N ASN A 208 9.90 -24.95 5.39
CA ASN A 208 8.58 -25.00 6.02
C ASN A 208 8.37 -23.84 7.02
N GLU A 209 9.25 -22.85 6.99
CA GLU A 209 9.22 -21.71 7.88
C GLU A 209 9.14 -20.43 7.04
N THR A 210 8.46 -19.42 7.56
CA THR A 210 8.37 -18.11 6.93
C THR A 210 8.57 -17.02 7.95
N TYR A 211 9.24 -15.95 7.52
CA TYR A 211 9.25 -14.68 8.21
C TYR A 211 8.06 -13.88 7.72
N ASP A 212 6.98 -13.89 8.50
CA ASP A 212 5.73 -13.24 8.17
C ASP A 212 5.72 -11.82 8.72
N ILE A 213 5.40 -10.83 7.86
CA ILE A 213 5.24 -9.44 8.25
C ILE A 213 3.87 -9.27 8.93
N VAL A 214 3.84 -9.23 10.26
CA VAL A 214 2.58 -9.17 11.03
C VAL A 214 2.60 -8.13 12.16
N THR A 215 3.77 -7.81 12.73
CA THR A 215 3.93 -6.79 13.78
C THR A 215 4.36 -5.45 13.20
N ALA A 216 4.10 -4.37 13.93
CA ALA A 216 4.50 -3.02 13.52
C ALA A 216 6.02 -2.84 13.33
N ASP A 217 6.82 -3.65 14.02
CA ASP A 217 8.27 -3.77 13.89
C ASP A 217 8.65 -4.41 12.55
N ASP A 218 7.91 -5.44 12.12
CA ASP A 218 8.10 -6.04 10.79
C ASP A 218 7.84 -5.02 9.67
N TYR A 219 6.76 -4.22 9.78
CA TYR A 219 6.47 -3.12 8.84
C TYR A 219 7.64 -2.11 8.80
N TYR A 220 8.14 -1.73 9.98
CA TYR A 220 9.27 -0.82 10.11
C TYR A 220 10.55 -1.38 9.44
N LEU A 221 10.92 -2.63 9.70
CA LEU A 221 12.14 -3.26 9.20
C LEU A 221 12.05 -3.57 7.70
N ALA A 222 10.91 -4.09 7.25
CA ALA A 222 10.68 -4.39 5.84
C ALA A 222 10.40 -3.14 5.00
N ARG A 223 10.29 -1.95 5.61
CA ARG A 223 9.85 -0.69 4.98
C ARG A 223 8.54 -0.86 4.21
N ILE A 224 7.57 -1.46 4.86
CA ILE A 224 6.21 -1.70 4.36
C ILE A 224 5.26 -0.79 5.14
N ALA A 225 4.23 -0.30 4.47
CA ALA A 225 3.24 0.58 5.09
C ALA A 225 1.96 -0.17 5.47
N LEU A 226 1.24 0.36 6.44
CA LEU A 226 -0.20 0.17 6.50
C LEU A 226 -0.85 1.06 5.42
N PRO A 227 -2.00 0.69 4.85
CA PRO A 227 -2.70 1.58 3.96
C PRO A 227 -2.98 2.94 4.62
N PRO A 228 -2.90 4.04 3.87
CA PRO A 228 -3.03 5.38 4.42
C PRO A 228 -4.46 5.64 4.91
N THR A 229 -4.58 5.86 6.23
CA THR A 229 -5.82 6.26 6.90
C THR A 229 -5.52 7.29 7.98
N PRO A 230 -6.52 7.99 8.55
CA PRO A 230 -6.30 8.94 9.63
C PRO A 230 -5.51 8.33 10.80
N THR A 231 -4.48 9.03 11.24
CA THR A 231 -3.55 8.62 12.29
C THR A 231 -4.27 8.41 13.62
N ALA A 232 -5.28 9.24 13.91
CA ALA A 232 -6.15 9.10 15.08
C ALA A 232 -6.86 7.73 15.16
N SER A 233 -7.02 7.02 14.04
CA SER A 233 -7.61 5.67 14.04
C SER A 233 -6.65 4.58 14.56
N TRP A 234 -5.38 4.93 14.76
CA TRP A 234 -4.31 4.02 15.20
C TRP A 234 -3.70 4.42 16.55
N ILE A 235 -4.15 5.53 17.15
CA ILE A 235 -3.61 6.05 18.40
C ILE A 235 -4.71 6.07 19.45
N SER A 236 -4.59 5.23 20.46
CA SER A 236 -5.45 5.23 21.65
C SER A 236 -4.85 6.02 22.82
N ASP A 237 -3.52 6.09 22.89
CA ASP A 237 -2.75 6.82 23.90
C ASP A 237 -1.60 7.57 23.22
N VAL A 238 -1.68 8.90 23.17
CA VAL A 238 -0.72 9.76 22.48
C VAL A 238 0.69 9.66 23.09
N PRO A 239 0.88 9.81 24.42
CA PRO A 239 2.17 9.50 25.06
C PRO A 239 2.79 8.16 24.67
N GLU A 240 2.05 7.05 24.73
CA GLU A 240 2.60 5.74 24.38
C GLU A 240 2.91 5.63 22.88
N ALA A 241 2.06 6.19 22.02
CA ALA A 241 2.33 6.27 20.58
C ALA A 241 3.62 7.04 20.29
N ILE A 242 3.88 8.15 20.99
CA ILE A 242 5.14 8.89 20.87
C ILE A 242 6.32 8.05 21.40
N ALA A 243 6.14 7.30 22.49
CA ALA A 243 7.17 6.39 23.00
C ALA A 243 7.56 5.34 21.95
N ASN A 244 6.58 4.77 21.24
CA ASN A 244 6.80 3.83 20.15
C ASN A 244 7.59 4.45 18.99
N VAL A 245 7.29 5.69 18.61
CA VAL A 245 8.10 6.43 17.61
C VAL A 245 9.52 6.65 18.12
N CYS A 246 9.68 7.06 19.37
CA CYS A 246 11.00 7.30 19.98
C CYS A 246 11.88 6.06 20.00
N ARG A 247 11.30 4.89 20.31
CA ARG A 247 12.01 3.60 20.26
C ARG A 247 12.50 3.29 18.84
N ARG A 248 11.68 3.50 17.81
CA ARG A 248 12.05 3.30 16.41
C ARG A 248 13.09 4.32 15.90
N LEU A 249 13.03 5.56 16.36
CA LEU A 249 14.02 6.59 16.05
C LEU A 249 15.38 6.25 16.69
N LEU A 250 15.39 5.85 17.97
CA LEU A 250 16.62 5.40 18.64
C LEU A 250 17.22 4.18 17.95
N ALA A 251 16.39 3.19 17.61
CA ALA A 251 16.83 2.02 16.86
C ALA A 251 17.45 2.39 15.51
N LEU A 252 16.89 3.40 14.83
CA LEU A 252 17.43 3.91 13.58
C LEU A 252 18.77 4.66 13.77
N ASP A 253 18.93 5.39 14.87
CA ASP A 253 20.17 6.08 15.23
C ASP A 253 21.29 5.09 15.59
N GLU A 254 20.97 4.08 16.41
CA GLU A 254 21.90 3.08 16.91
C GLU A 254 22.14 1.91 15.93
N ARG A 255 21.29 1.78 14.89
CA ARG A 255 21.27 0.68 13.92
C ARG A 255 21.08 -0.68 14.61
N THR A 256 19.99 -0.80 15.34
CA THR A 256 19.61 -2.03 16.04
C THR A 256 18.11 -2.29 15.95
N ASP A 257 17.64 -3.38 16.54
CA ASP A 257 16.24 -3.76 16.64
C ASP A 257 15.46 -2.82 17.60
N PRO A 258 14.29 -2.29 17.20
CA PRO A 258 13.42 -1.49 18.08
C PRO A 258 13.08 -2.12 19.44
N ALA A 259 13.02 -3.45 19.53
CA ALA A 259 12.76 -4.16 20.77
C ALA A 259 13.85 -3.93 21.83
N GLU A 260 15.10 -3.69 21.40
CA GLU A 260 16.21 -3.39 22.32
C GLU A 260 16.06 -2.00 22.96
N MET A 261 15.29 -1.09 22.34
CA MET A 261 15.12 0.30 22.78
C MET A 261 14.01 0.49 23.82
N VAL A 262 13.25 -0.57 24.17
CA VAL A 262 12.15 -0.48 25.14
C VAL A 262 12.62 0.08 26.49
N GLY A 263 13.78 -0.38 26.97
CA GLY A 263 14.35 0.09 28.24
C GLY A 263 14.86 1.53 28.20
N ALA A 264 15.20 2.06 27.02
CA ALA A 264 15.70 3.43 26.87
C ALA A 264 14.58 4.47 26.98
N VAL A 265 13.34 4.10 26.62
CA VAL A 265 12.16 4.98 26.68
C VAL A 265 11.17 4.48 27.74
N SER A 266 11.58 4.56 29.01
CA SER A 266 10.81 4.04 30.16
C SER A 266 10.36 5.11 31.16
N GLY A 267 10.80 6.37 31.00
CA GLY A 267 10.43 7.48 31.86
C GLY A 267 8.99 7.98 31.63
N PRO A 268 8.46 8.86 32.50
CA PRO A 268 7.16 9.49 32.27
C PRO A 268 7.22 10.46 31.09
N PHE A 269 6.09 10.66 30.43
CA PHE A 269 5.94 11.72 29.44
C PHE A 269 5.91 13.09 30.16
N GLU A 270 6.87 13.94 29.85
CA GLU A 270 7.01 15.27 30.45
C GLU A 270 6.64 16.37 29.45
N ARG A 271 5.89 17.37 29.91
CA ARG A 271 5.48 18.53 29.11
C ARG A 271 6.51 19.64 29.19
N GLY A 272 6.83 20.27 28.06
CA GLY A 272 7.71 21.44 28.01
C GLY A 272 9.12 21.17 28.56
N ILE A 273 9.70 20.00 28.27
CA ILE A 273 11.02 19.60 28.79
C ILE A 273 12.17 20.41 28.21
N ALA A 274 11.98 20.97 27.02
CA ALA A 274 12.98 21.74 26.31
C ALA A 274 12.31 22.75 25.35
N GLU A 275 13.13 23.61 24.77
CA GLU A 275 12.74 24.57 23.75
C GLU A 275 13.74 24.47 22.59
N ALA A 276 13.25 24.55 21.36
CA ALA A 276 14.08 24.59 20.15
C ALA A 276 13.78 25.84 19.33
N GLU A 277 14.84 26.42 18.74
CA GLU A 277 14.89 27.78 18.20
C GLU A 277 13.72 28.15 17.27
N TYR A 278 13.25 27.21 16.44
CA TYR A 278 12.22 27.45 15.42
C TYR A 278 10.89 26.72 15.66
N VAL A 279 10.87 25.73 16.53
CA VAL A 279 9.69 24.87 16.76
C VAL A 279 9.03 25.11 18.12
N GLY A 280 9.67 25.87 19.00
CA GLY A 280 9.14 26.26 20.30
C GLY A 280 9.29 25.15 21.35
N LEU A 281 8.26 24.99 22.19
CA LEU A 281 8.25 24.04 23.29
C LEU A 281 8.19 22.59 22.81
N LEU A 282 8.91 21.73 23.52
CA LEU A 282 9.05 20.32 23.25
C LEU A 282 8.55 19.50 24.45
N SER A 283 7.78 18.45 24.18
CA SER A 283 7.30 17.50 25.18
C SER A 283 7.69 16.08 24.80
N GLY A 284 8.02 15.23 25.77
CA GLY A 284 8.45 13.86 25.47
C GLY A 284 9.15 13.15 26.62
N PHE A 285 10.12 12.32 26.27
CA PHE A 285 10.79 11.39 27.18
C PHE A 285 12.28 11.74 27.32
N ARG A 286 12.76 11.81 28.56
CA ARG A 286 14.20 11.90 28.84
C ARG A 286 14.86 10.56 28.60
N LEU A 287 16.03 10.60 27.97
CA LEU A 287 16.82 9.43 27.57
C LEU A 287 18.17 9.42 28.28
N SER A 288 18.81 10.58 28.43
CA SER A 288 20.11 10.72 29.07
C SER A 288 20.32 12.14 29.60
N ASP A 289 21.06 12.28 30.70
CA ASP A 289 21.53 13.57 31.20
C ASP A 289 23.00 13.85 30.82
N GLN A 290 23.63 12.95 30.05
CA GLN A 290 25.03 13.09 29.67
C GLN A 290 25.21 14.23 28.65
N PRO A 291 26.22 15.11 28.83
CA PRO A 291 26.54 16.13 27.84
C PRO A 291 26.88 15.51 26.48
N LEU A 292 26.45 16.17 25.40
CA LEU A 292 26.74 15.78 24.00
C LEU A 292 26.14 14.44 23.54
N THR A 293 25.29 13.80 24.34
CA THR A 293 24.48 12.65 23.90
C THR A 293 23.07 13.09 23.49
N ILE A 294 22.33 12.19 22.86
CA ILE A 294 20.87 12.32 22.74
C ILE A 294 20.30 12.37 24.15
N GLY A 295 19.66 13.48 24.48
CA GLY A 295 19.18 13.76 25.83
C GLY A 295 17.72 13.41 26.02
N HIS A 296 16.91 13.65 24.99
CA HIS A 296 15.49 13.38 25.01
C HIS A 296 14.96 13.08 23.61
N CYS A 297 13.87 12.33 23.53
CA CYS A 297 13.05 12.23 22.35
C CYS A 297 11.77 13.02 22.57
N SER A 298 11.42 13.91 21.65
CA SER A 298 10.31 14.84 21.86
C SER A 298 9.53 15.14 20.62
N VAL A 299 8.25 15.40 20.83
CA VAL A 299 7.32 15.96 19.88
C VAL A 299 7.23 17.47 20.09
N THR A 300 6.99 18.23 19.02
CA THR A 300 6.72 19.67 19.14
C THR A 300 5.33 19.91 19.75
N ASP A 301 5.21 20.85 20.68
CA ASP A 301 3.92 21.15 21.31
C ASP A 301 2.87 21.64 20.30
N ALA A 302 3.33 22.30 19.23
CA ALA A 302 2.48 22.70 18.11
C ALA A 302 1.91 21.49 17.36
N SER A 303 2.74 20.48 17.06
CA SER A 303 2.27 19.28 16.36
C SER A 303 1.41 18.38 17.27
N LEU A 304 1.65 18.37 18.58
CA LEU A 304 0.79 17.70 19.57
C LEU A 304 -0.67 18.18 19.57
N ALA A 305 -0.92 19.41 19.12
CA ALA A 305 -2.27 19.97 19.01
C ALA A 305 -3.00 19.53 17.72
N THR A 306 -2.32 18.82 16.82
CA THR A 306 -2.89 18.29 15.59
C THR A 306 -3.46 16.89 15.79
N ASP A 307 -4.26 16.43 14.83
CA ASP A 307 -4.86 15.09 14.84
C ASP A 307 -3.93 14.01 14.26
N GLY A 308 -2.64 14.07 14.63
CA GLY A 308 -1.63 13.07 14.23
C GLY A 308 -0.59 13.55 13.22
N ASP A 309 -0.60 14.82 12.79
CA ASP A 309 0.49 15.42 12.01
C ASP A 309 1.68 15.75 12.91
N TYR A 310 2.31 14.70 13.45
CA TYR A 310 3.35 14.84 14.48
C TYR A 310 4.74 15.10 13.91
N GLU A 311 5.48 15.95 14.62
CA GLU A 311 6.90 16.22 14.41
C GLU A 311 7.66 15.75 15.64
N ILE A 312 8.35 14.63 15.52
CA ILE A 312 9.05 13.97 16.63
C ILE A 312 10.52 13.88 16.27
N ALA A 313 11.42 14.17 17.20
CA ALA A 313 12.85 14.03 16.96
C ALA A 313 13.62 13.61 18.20
N LEU A 314 14.80 13.05 17.97
CA LEU A 314 15.84 12.89 18.97
C LEU A 314 16.55 14.23 19.11
N TYR A 315 16.69 14.73 20.33
CA TYR A 315 17.31 16.01 20.62
C TYR A 315 18.55 15.82 21.49
N PHE A 316 19.61 16.55 21.16
CA PHE A 316 20.84 16.55 21.94
C PHE A 316 20.68 17.38 23.22
N ASN A 317 21.33 16.95 24.30
CA ASN A 317 21.42 17.74 25.51
C ASN A 317 22.10 19.09 25.23
N THR A 318 21.50 20.16 25.76
CA THR A 318 22.05 21.51 25.62
C THR A 318 23.28 21.69 26.50
N MET A 319 24.23 22.51 26.04
CA MET A 319 25.43 22.81 26.83
C MET A 319 25.13 23.72 28.04
N LEU A 320 24.05 24.51 27.97
CA LEU A 320 23.59 25.40 29.03
C LEU A 320 22.07 25.26 29.21
N SER A 321 21.57 25.49 30.42
CA SER A 321 20.12 25.66 30.61
C SER A 321 19.63 26.91 29.87
N ALA A 322 18.37 26.89 29.40
CA ALA A 322 17.77 28.03 28.72
C ALA A 322 17.85 29.33 29.54
N GLU A 323 17.66 29.23 30.86
CA GLU A 323 17.80 30.37 31.78
C GLU A 323 19.23 30.92 31.79
N ARG A 324 20.24 30.04 31.87
CA ARG A 324 21.64 30.45 31.91
C ARG A 324 22.11 31.03 30.57
N ALA A 325 21.68 30.42 29.47
CA ALA A 325 21.94 30.89 28.10
C ALA A 325 21.41 32.33 27.89
N ARG A 326 20.17 32.59 28.33
CA ARG A 326 19.57 33.94 28.34
C ARG A 326 20.34 34.91 29.24
N ALA A 327 20.74 34.48 30.44
CA ALA A 327 21.45 35.33 31.40
C ALA A 327 22.83 35.80 30.89
N ILE A 328 23.51 35.02 30.05
CA ILE A 328 24.81 35.39 29.46
C ILE A 328 24.69 36.07 28.08
N GLY A 329 23.47 36.34 27.61
CA GLY A 329 23.22 37.02 26.34
C GLY A 329 23.36 36.14 25.09
N TYR A 330 23.36 34.82 25.24
CA TYR A 330 23.46 33.85 24.13
C TYR A 330 22.34 32.81 24.24
N PRO A 331 21.08 33.19 23.98
CA PRO A 331 19.92 32.30 24.13
C PRO A 331 20.04 31.02 23.30
N ASP A 332 20.72 31.08 22.15
CA ASP A 332 20.87 29.96 21.22
C ASP A 332 21.62 28.76 21.84
N LEU A 333 22.48 29.01 22.83
CA LEU A 333 23.19 27.95 23.57
C LEU A 333 22.28 27.14 24.50
N GLY A 334 21.04 27.59 24.69
CA GLY A 334 20.01 26.93 25.48
C GLY A 334 18.95 26.22 24.65
N TYR A 335 19.03 26.24 23.32
CA TYR A 335 18.11 25.52 22.45
C TYR A 335 18.56 24.09 22.20
N ALA A 336 17.61 23.15 22.23
CA ALA A 336 17.85 21.76 21.90
C ALA A 336 18.02 21.59 20.38
N GLY A 337 19.16 21.03 19.97
CA GLY A 337 19.42 20.70 18.56
C GLY A 337 18.76 19.37 18.18
N ALA A 338 18.00 19.36 17.09
CA ALA A 338 17.41 18.14 16.55
C ALA A 338 18.47 17.29 15.84
N GLY A 339 18.49 15.99 16.16
CA GLY A 339 19.19 14.95 15.43
C GLY A 339 18.23 14.28 14.44
N LEU A 340 17.98 12.99 14.65
CA LEU A 340 17.12 12.19 13.80
C LEU A 340 15.64 12.56 14.01
N SER A 341 14.92 12.85 12.92
CA SER A 341 13.52 13.29 12.97
C SER A 341 12.56 12.29 12.31
N PHE A 342 11.32 12.32 12.78
CA PHE A 342 10.16 11.65 12.23
C PHE A 342 9.07 12.70 11.98
N PHE A 343 8.57 12.71 10.76
CA PHE A 343 7.47 13.55 10.32
C PHE A 343 6.33 12.63 9.88
N ASN A 344 5.19 12.74 10.55
CA ASN A 344 3.95 12.12 10.10
C ASN A 344 3.03 13.17 9.50
N ARG A 345 2.44 12.87 8.36
CA ARG A 345 1.54 13.76 7.61
C ARG A 345 0.37 12.97 7.04
N HIS A 346 -0.85 13.42 7.31
CA HIS A 346 -2.04 12.94 6.62
C HIS A 346 -1.97 13.27 5.14
N ASP A 347 -1.68 14.54 4.84
CA ASP A 347 -1.53 15.07 3.50
C ASP A 347 -0.06 15.37 3.20
N GLY A 348 0.46 14.75 2.14
CA GLY A 348 1.83 14.96 1.68
C GLY A 348 2.76 13.82 2.05
N TRP A 349 3.93 14.15 2.59
CA TRP A 349 5.04 13.20 2.78
C TRP A 349 5.37 13.00 4.24
N SER A 350 5.29 11.75 4.68
CA SER A 350 5.83 11.31 5.95
C SER A 350 7.22 10.72 5.77
N SER A 351 8.08 10.88 6.76
CA SER A 351 9.44 10.34 6.70
C SER A 351 10.03 10.08 8.07
N ALA A 352 11.00 9.17 8.12
CA ALA A 352 11.83 8.93 9.28
C ALA A 352 13.32 8.98 8.89
N GLY A 353 14.09 9.68 9.70
CA GLY A 353 15.53 9.81 9.56
C GLY A 353 16.01 10.73 8.44
N THR A 354 17.24 10.52 7.99
CA THR A 354 17.91 11.36 6.98
C THR A 354 18.20 10.55 5.71
N GLY A 355 18.16 11.20 4.55
CA GLY A 355 18.48 10.51 3.29
C GLY A 355 18.10 11.29 2.04
N ARG A 356 19.03 11.32 1.07
CA ARG A 356 18.83 12.02 -0.22
C ARG A 356 18.14 11.15 -1.27
N ASN A 357 18.26 9.82 -1.22
CA ASN A 357 17.63 8.92 -2.18
C ASN A 357 16.25 8.45 -1.65
N PRO A 358 15.14 8.83 -2.31
CA PRO A 358 13.78 8.51 -1.87
C PRO A 358 13.47 7.01 -1.85
N THR A 359 14.12 6.24 -2.73
CA THR A 359 14.01 4.77 -2.75
C THR A 359 14.86 4.08 -1.70
N LYS A 360 15.67 4.83 -0.93
CA LYS A 360 16.58 4.32 0.11
C LYS A 360 16.38 4.98 1.46
N ARG A 361 15.42 5.89 1.58
CA ARG A 361 15.06 6.55 2.83
C ARG A 361 13.69 6.05 3.26
N ILE A 362 13.36 6.25 4.53
CA ILE A 362 12.05 5.91 5.06
C ILE A 362 11.13 7.07 4.70
N LEU A 363 10.33 6.87 3.64
CA LEU A 363 9.45 7.88 3.06
C LEU A 363 8.15 7.21 2.63
N GLN A 364 7.03 7.85 2.92
CA GLN A 364 5.71 7.41 2.50
C GLN A 364 4.87 8.62 2.09
N LYS A 365 4.01 8.46 1.08
CA LYS A 365 2.94 9.43 0.82
C LYS A 365 1.79 9.15 1.78
N GLY A 366 1.38 10.15 2.55
CA GLY A 366 0.43 9.99 3.65
C GLY A 366 1.07 9.42 4.92
N PRO A 367 0.26 8.98 5.90
CA PRO A 367 0.72 8.76 7.27
C PRO A 367 1.40 7.40 7.48
N MET A 368 2.48 7.37 8.27
CA MET A 368 3.24 6.18 8.65
C MET A 368 2.69 5.56 9.94
N ASN A 369 1.42 5.15 9.92
CA ASN A 369 0.68 4.75 11.12
C ASN A 369 1.34 3.62 11.94
N HIS A 370 2.04 2.69 11.28
CA HIS A 370 2.75 1.60 11.95
C HIS A 370 3.85 2.09 12.93
N TYR A 371 4.35 3.32 12.80
CA TYR A 371 5.34 3.88 13.73
C TYR A 371 4.79 4.16 15.14
N PHE A 372 3.47 4.31 15.27
CA PHE A 372 2.81 4.61 16.54
C PHE A 372 2.38 3.36 17.31
N LEU A 373 2.36 2.20 16.63
CA LEU A 373 1.86 0.97 17.18
C LEU A 373 2.87 0.31 18.13
N PRO A 374 2.38 -0.45 19.14
CA PRO A 374 3.23 -1.15 20.09
C PRO A 374 4.15 -2.16 19.41
N LEU A 375 5.28 -2.43 20.05
CA LEU A 375 6.27 -3.38 19.56
C LEU A 375 5.88 -4.83 19.85
N GLY A 376 6.16 -5.74 18.92
CA GLY A 376 6.02 -7.18 19.10
C GLY A 376 4.59 -7.70 19.19
N VAL A 377 3.59 -6.85 18.89
CA VAL A 377 2.17 -7.23 18.84
C VAL A 377 1.72 -7.27 17.39
N PRO A 378 1.08 -8.35 16.92
CA PRO A 378 0.48 -8.39 15.59
C PRO A 378 -0.52 -7.25 15.41
N VAL A 379 -0.49 -6.57 14.26
CA VAL A 379 -1.35 -5.40 14.04
C VAL A 379 -2.84 -5.76 14.05
N ASP A 380 -3.20 -6.94 13.54
CA ASP A 380 -4.57 -7.48 13.52
C ASP A 380 -5.11 -7.80 14.93
N ASP A 381 -4.25 -7.86 15.95
CA ASP A 381 -4.65 -8.10 17.34
C ASP A 381 -4.98 -6.80 18.12
N LEU A 382 -4.76 -5.62 17.54
CA LEU A 382 -4.78 -4.34 18.27
C LEU A 382 -6.17 -3.75 18.55
N ASP A 383 -7.25 -4.30 17.98
CA ASP A 383 -8.64 -3.79 18.13
C ASP A 383 -8.74 -2.26 18.03
N LEU A 384 -8.17 -1.71 16.95
CA LEU A 384 -8.15 -0.27 16.67
C LEU A 384 -9.10 0.09 15.51
N PRO A 385 -9.71 1.29 15.51
CA PRO A 385 -10.58 1.76 14.42
C PRO A 385 -9.92 1.80 13.03
N GLY A 386 -8.58 1.72 12.97
CA GLY A 386 -7.78 1.76 11.75
C GLY A 386 -8.21 0.76 10.68
N GLU A 387 -8.56 -0.47 11.05
CA GLU A 387 -9.05 -1.49 10.10
C GLU A 387 -10.32 -1.04 9.38
N LYS A 388 -11.28 -0.50 10.14
CA LYS A 388 -12.52 0.04 9.58
C LYS A 388 -12.25 1.27 8.69
N ALA A 389 -11.26 2.09 9.05
CA ALA A 389 -10.86 3.22 8.23
C ALA A 389 -10.22 2.77 6.90
N ILE A 390 -9.51 1.64 6.87
CA ILE A 390 -8.99 1.04 5.63
C ILE A 390 -10.16 0.60 4.74
N GLU A 391 -11.13 -0.11 5.30
CA GLU A 391 -12.34 -0.55 4.60
C GLU A 391 -13.12 0.63 4.00
N ASP A 392 -13.31 1.70 4.79
CA ASP A 392 -13.99 2.91 4.33
C ASP A 392 -13.23 3.60 3.18
N ASN A 393 -11.89 3.68 3.28
CA ASN A 393 -11.05 4.22 2.21
C ASN A 393 -11.11 3.34 0.94
N ARG A 394 -11.29 2.02 1.09
CA ARG A 394 -11.51 1.06 0.00
C ARG A 394 -12.97 0.99 -0.46
N PHE A 395 -13.83 1.90 -0.02
CA PHE A 395 -15.23 1.97 -0.44
C PHE A 395 -16.05 0.71 -0.07
N VAL A 396 -15.61 -0.04 0.94
CA VAL A 396 -16.29 -1.26 1.38
C VAL A 396 -17.61 -0.88 2.05
N MET A 397 -18.67 -1.61 1.70
CA MET A 397 -20.00 -1.43 2.29
C MET A 397 -20.46 -2.73 2.92
N ARG A 398 -21.15 -2.62 4.07
CA ARG A 398 -21.80 -3.77 4.71
C ARG A 398 -22.88 -4.40 3.81
N LEU A 399 -23.60 -3.55 3.08
CA LEU A 399 -24.61 -3.93 2.11
C LEU A 399 -24.43 -3.06 0.88
N TYR A 400 -24.04 -3.68 -0.23
CA TYR A 400 -23.93 -2.98 -1.51
C TYR A 400 -25.33 -2.77 -2.11
N PRO A 401 -25.66 -1.54 -2.55
CA PRO A 401 -26.80 -1.31 -3.42
C PRO A 401 -26.73 -2.19 -4.67
N LEU A 402 -27.91 -2.55 -5.19
CA LEU A 402 -27.99 -3.25 -6.47
C LEU A 402 -27.48 -2.33 -7.58
N MET A 403 -26.53 -2.83 -8.37
CA MET A 403 -26.17 -2.17 -9.62
C MET A 403 -27.37 -2.19 -10.57
N ALA A 404 -27.51 -1.15 -11.39
CA ALA A 404 -28.56 -1.12 -12.39
C ALA A 404 -28.41 -2.23 -13.43
N GLY A 405 -29.50 -2.45 -14.17
CA GLY A 405 -29.49 -3.31 -15.34
C GLY A 405 -28.43 -2.83 -16.34
N LEU A 406 -27.74 -3.78 -16.96
CA LEU A 406 -26.80 -3.45 -18.02
C LEU A 406 -27.55 -2.89 -19.24
N PRO A 407 -26.98 -1.89 -19.93
CA PRO A 407 -27.49 -1.48 -21.24
C PRO A 407 -27.51 -2.65 -22.22
N ASP A 408 -28.46 -2.62 -23.17
CA ASP A 408 -28.63 -3.67 -24.18
C ASP A 408 -27.32 -3.93 -24.95
N GLY A 409 -26.97 -5.20 -25.10
CA GLY A 409 -25.78 -5.64 -25.85
C GLY A 409 -24.47 -5.65 -25.06
N MET A 410 -24.47 -5.28 -23.78
CA MET A 410 -23.32 -5.44 -22.88
C MET A 410 -23.27 -6.85 -22.28
N GLU A 411 -22.10 -7.48 -22.31
CA GLU A 411 -21.82 -8.77 -21.67
C GLU A 411 -20.97 -8.56 -20.42
N ILE A 412 -21.26 -9.30 -19.35
CA ILE A 412 -20.47 -9.26 -18.12
C ILE A 412 -19.17 -10.03 -18.34
N ALA A 413 -18.04 -9.33 -18.21
CA ALA A 413 -16.72 -9.93 -18.22
C ALA A 413 -16.32 -10.40 -16.81
N SER A 414 -16.64 -9.62 -15.77
CA SER A 414 -16.32 -9.96 -14.38
C SER A 414 -17.22 -9.22 -13.39
N THR A 415 -17.37 -9.78 -12.19
CA THR A 415 -18.08 -9.16 -11.05
C THR A 415 -17.30 -9.38 -9.78
N GLY A 416 -17.28 -8.39 -8.90
CA GLY A 416 -16.71 -8.46 -7.56
C GLY A 416 -17.62 -7.80 -6.53
N ASN A 417 -17.10 -7.63 -5.30
CA ASN A 417 -17.82 -6.94 -4.25
C ASN A 417 -17.96 -5.45 -4.60
N GLY A 418 -19.17 -5.04 -4.99
CA GLY A 418 -19.44 -3.67 -5.40
C GLY A 418 -18.79 -3.26 -6.71
N THR A 419 -18.25 -4.19 -7.52
CA THR A 419 -17.67 -3.91 -8.83
C THR A 419 -18.27 -4.79 -9.93
N ARG A 420 -18.38 -4.25 -11.15
CA ARG A 420 -18.77 -4.99 -12.36
C ARG A 420 -18.01 -4.47 -13.55
N ILE A 421 -17.50 -5.39 -14.38
CA ILE A 421 -16.84 -5.09 -15.63
C ILE A 421 -17.65 -5.75 -16.74
N SER A 422 -18.03 -4.95 -17.74
CA SER A 422 -18.81 -5.41 -18.87
C SER A 422 -18.26 -4.84 -20.17
N ASN A 423 -18.52 -5.47 -21.30
CA ASN A 423 -18.10 -4.95 -22.60
C ASN A 423 -19.11 -5.23 -23.72
N SER A 424 -19.03 -4.44 -24.78
CA SER A 424 -19.72 -4.66 -26.05
C SER A 424 -18.84 -4.16 -27.18
N GLY A 425 -18.30 -5.08 -27.98
CA GLY A 425 -17.31 -4.74 -29.01
C GLY A 425 -16.06 -4.08 -28.39
N ASN A 426 -15.77 -2.85 -28.80
CA ASN A 426 -14.63 -2.07 -28.30
C ASN A 426 -14.95 -1.29 -27.02
N VAL A 427 -16.22 -1.19 -26.61
CA VAL A 427 -16.62 -0.41 -25.44
C VAL A 427 -16.53 -1.27 -24.19
N TRP A 428 -15.71 -0.85 -23.23
CA TRP A 428 -15.57 -1.46 -21.91
C TRP A 428 -16.14 -0.56 -20.85
N LEU A 429 -16.94 -1.10 -19.94
CA LEU A 429 -17.59 -0.40 -18.84
C LEU A 429 -17.13 -0.99 -17.51
N PHE A 430 -16.62 -0.12 -16.63
CA PHE A 430 -16.16 -0.44 -15.29
C PHE A 430 -17.05 0.29 -14.29
N GLU A 431 -17.84 -0.45 -13.52
CA GLU A 431 -18.76 0.09 -12.53
C GLU A 431 -18.27 -0.24 -11.13
N ARG A 432 -18.39 0.74 -10.22
CA ARG A 432 -18.18 0.56 -8.79
C ARG A 432 -19.29 1.26 -8.00
N VAL A 433 -19.78 0.59 -6.97
CA VAL A 433 -20.74 1.13 -6.01
C VAL A 433 -20.09 1.26 -4.63
N GLY A 434 -20.36 2.35 -3.93
CA GLY A 434 -19.71 2.65 -2.67
C GLY A 434 -20.37 3.78 -1.87
N PRO A 435 -19.73 4.21 -0.76
CA PRO A 435 -20.16 5.38 0.02
C PRO A 435 -19.92 6.69 -0.77
N GLY A 436 -20.36 7.83 -0.21
CA GLY A 436 -20.16 9.16 -0.82
C GLY A 436 -18.69 9.48 -1.17
N LEU A 437 -17.75 8.94 -0.38
CA LEU A 437 -16.31 9.08 -0.61
C LEU A 437 -15.87 8.56 -1.99
N LEU A 438 -16.55 7.55 -2.55
CA LEU A 438 -16.26 7.04 -3.90
C LEU A 438 -16.52 8.12 -4.97
N LEU A 439 -17.67 8.80 -4.86
CA LEU A 439 -18.03 9.87 -5.78
C LEU A 439 -17.07 11.07 -5.67
N GLU A 440 -16.75 11.47 -4.44
CA GLU A 440 -15.81 12.56 -4.16
C GLU A 440 -14.42 12.25 -4.74
N SER A 441 -13.90 11.04 -4.47
CA SER A 441 -12.61 10.57 -4.99
C SER A 441 -12.60 10.55 -6.53
N ALA A 442 -13.67 10.09 -7.16
CA ALA A 442 -13.81 10.06 -8.62
C ALA A 442 -13.85 11.46 -9.23
N PHE A 443 -14.58 12.39 -8.61
CA PHE A 443 -14.73 13.75 -9.07
C PHE A 443 -13.42 14.55 -9.00
N LEU A 444 -12.69 14.38 -7.90
CA LEU A 444 -11.41 15.04 -7.62
C LEU A 444 -10.21 14.41 -8.37
N ALA A 445 -10.44 13.31 -9.10
CA ALA A 445 -9.39 12.66 -9.86
C ALA A 445 -8.67 13.65 -10.81
N PRO A 446 -7.33 13.69 -10.85
CA PRO A 446 -6.58 14.63 -11.66
C PRO A 446 -6.96 14.57 -13.14
N THR A 447 -7.04 15.75 -13.77
CA THR A 447 -7.27 15.90 -15.21
C THR A 447 -5.98 16.04 -16.02
N SER A 448 -4.81 16.10 -15.37
CA SER A 448 -3.51 16.03 -16.05
C SER A 448 -3.44 14.82 -16.98
N GLY A 449 -2.80 14.97 -18.15
CA GLY A 449 -2.68 13.89 -19.13
C GLY A 449 -4.01 13.45 -19.77
N ARG A 450 -5.10 14.22 -19.55
CA ARG A 450 -6.42 13.97 -20.13
C ARG A 450 -6.96 15.26 -20.78
N THR A 451 -7.23 15.20 -22.07
CA THR A 451 -7.98 16.26 -22.75
C THR A 451 -9.47 16.08 -22.49
N ILE A 452 -10.04 16.92 -21.63
CA ILE A 452 -11.48 16.94 -21.34
C ILE A 452 -12.23 17.65 -22.48
N ARG A 453 -13.25 16.98 -23.03
CA ARG A 453 -14.06 17.46 -24.16
C ARG A 453 -15.43 17.97 -23.73
N ASP A 454 -16.07 17.27 -22.80
CA ASP A 454 -17.33 17.69 -22.19
C ASP A 454 -17.30 17.37 -20.69
N GLU A 455 -17.90 18.24 -19.88
CA GLU A 455 -18.09 18.02 -18.46
C GLU A 455 -19.42 18.64 -18.03
N ARG A 456 -20.22 17.84 -17.32
CA ARG A 456 -21.54 18.23 -16.81
C ARG A 456 -21.64 17.81 -15.37
N ILE A 457 -22.15 18.71 -14.54
CA ILE A 457 -22.29 18.52 -13.10
C ILE A 457 -23.65 19.07 -12.71
N ASP A 458 -24.41 18.30 -11.95
CA ASP A 458 -25.67 18.75 -11.34
C ASP A 458 -25.79 18.25 -9.90
N ALA A 459 -26.99 18.36 -9.32
CA ALA A 459 -27.24 17.94 -7.95
C ALA A 459 -27.24 16.42 -7.75
N THR A 460 -27.25 15.63 -8.82
CA THR A 460 -27.31 14.16 -8.80
C THR A 460 -25.98 13.51 -9.15
N GLY A 461 -25.02 14.25 -9.70
CA GLY A 461 -23.68 13.75 -9.97
C GLY A 461 -22.94 14.48 -11.09
N PHE A 462 -22.09 13.76 -11.81
CA PHE A 462 -21.29 14.31 -12.90
C PHE A 462 -21.10 13.34 -14.07
N VAL A 463 -20.80 13.90 -15.25
CA VAL A 463 -20.26 13.20 -16.42
C VAL A 463 -19.08 13.98 -16.95
N ARG A 464 -17.99 13.29 -17.28
CA ARG A 464 -16.77 13.84 -17.86
C ARG A 464 -16.33 12.95 -19.02
N GLU A 465 -16.24 13.52 -20.22
CA GLU A 465 -15.80 12.83 -21.43
C GLU A 465 -14.49 13.42 -21.93
N GLY A 466 -13.63 12.59 -22.51
CA GLY A 466 -12.33 13.04 -22.97
C GLY A 466 -11.48 11.97 -23.60
N ILE A 467 -10.20 12.30 -23.75
CA ILE A 467 -9.18 11.40 -24.30
C ILE A 467 -7.98 11.38 -23.37
N TYR A 468 -7.37 10.20 -23.20
CA TYR A 468 -6.05 10.08 -22.58
C TYR A 468 -4.97 10.53 -23.58
N ASP A 469 -4.21 11.57 -23.24
CA ASP A 469 -3.29 12.23 -24.18
C ASP A 469 -2.19 11.29 -24.70
N ARG A 470 -1.73 10.36 -23.85
CA ARG A 470 -0.67 9.41 -24.19
C ARG A 470 -1.13 8.32 -25.15
N THR A 471 -2.34 7.81 -24.97
CA THR A 471 -2.81 6.60 -25.68
C THR A 471 -3.86 6.87 -26.73
N GLY A 472 -4.48 8.05 -26.74
CA GLY A 472 -5.58 8.37 -27.63
C GLY A 472 -6.89 7.67 -27.28
N VAL A 473 -6.92 6.87 -26.19
CA VAL A 473 -8.13 6.16 -25.76
C VAL A 473 -9.18 7.17 -25.30
N TYR A 474 -10.36 7.08 -25.91
CA TYR A 474 -11.52 7.86 -25.52
C TYR A 474 -12.15 7.28 -24.25
N PHE A 475 -12.57 8.15 -23.34
CA PHE A 475 -13.22 7.76 -22.10
C PHE A 475 -14.45 8.61 -21.80
N ALA A 476 -15.35 8.04 -21.02
CA ALA A 476 -16.35 8.77 -20.26
C ALA A 476 -16.35 8.27 -18.82
N GLN A 477 -16.32 9.18 -17.87
CA GLN A 477 -16.43 8.90 -16.45
C GLN A 477 -17.70 9.57 -15.94
N LEU A 478 -18.50 8.85 -15.16
CA LEU A 478 -19.67 9.40 -14.51
C LEU A 478 -19.70 8.99 -13.05
N GLY A 479 -20.38 9.81 -12.27
CA GLY A 479 -20.74 9.50 -10.90
C GLY A 479 -22.19 9.89 -10.65
N ILE A 480 -22.92 9.04 -9.93
CA ILE A 480 -24.31 9.31 -9.53
C ILE A 480 -24.43 9.10 -8.02
N GLU A 481 -24.97 10.09 -7.34
CA GLU A 481 -25.34 10.05 -5.93
C GLU A 481 -26.81 9.64 -5.76
N ALA A 482 -27.10 8.78 -4.77
CA ALA A 482 -28.46 8.43 -4.39
C ALA A 482 -28.58 8.24 -2.87
N GLU A 483 -29.82 8.14 -2.36
CA GLU A 483 -30.12 8.08 -0.92
C GLU A 483 -29.37 6.97 -0.16
N PHE A 484 -29.03 5.86 -0.83
CA PHE A 484 -28.39 4.68 -0.21
C PHE A 484 -27.01 4.35 -0.76
N GLY A 485 -26.31 5.31 -1.37
CA GLY A 485 -24.93 5.14 -1.82
C GLY A 485 -24.63 5.89 -3.11
N THR A 486 -23.48 5.61 -3.69
CA THR A 486 -23.05 6.20 -4.96
C THR A 486 -22.64 5.11 -5.94
N THR A 487 -22.74 5.42 -7.23
CA THR A 487 -22.09 4.63 -8.27
C THR A 487 -21.13 5.53 -9.04
N VAL A 488 -19.99 4.97 -9.41
CA VAL A 488 -19.03 5.57 -10.32
C VAL A 488 -18.80 4.57 -11.43
N ALA A 489 -18.92 5.04 -12.68
CA ALA A 489 -18.62 4.24 -13.84
C ALA A 489 -17.59 4.92 -14.73
N THR A 490 -16.69 4.13 -15.30
CA THR A 490 -15.75 4.56 -16.33
C THR A 490 -15.97 3.69 -17.55
N ALA A 491 -16.26 4.30 -18.69
CA ALA A 491 -16.33 3.65 -19.98
C ALA A 491 -15.09 4.01 -20.81
N LEU A 492 -14.49 3.02 -21.48
CA LEU A 492 -13.31 3.15 -22.33
C LEU A 492 -13.57 2.56 -23.71
N ILE A 493 -13.01 3.16 -24.76
CA ILE A 493 -12.97 2.56 -26.10
C ILE A 493 -11.61 1.90 -26.30
N LEU A 494 -11.56 0.57 -26.20
CA LEU A 494 -10.36 -0.24 -26.32
C LEU A 494 -10.42 -1.06 -27.61
N ARG A 495 -9.67 -0.61 -28.63
CA ARG A 495 -9.59 -1.30 -29.92
C ARG A 495 -8.41 -2.28 -29.96
N PRO A 496 -8.60 -3.52 -30.42
CA PRO A 496 -7.50 -4.50 -30.51
C PRO A 496 -6.32 -4.08 -31.39
N ASP A 497 -6.59 -3.23 -32.39
CA ASP A 497 -5.58 -2.70 -33.32
C ASP A 497 -4.86 -1.44 -32.78
N GLY A 498 -5.26 -0.91 -31.62
CA GLY A 498 -4.75 0.35 -31.08
C GLY A 498 -5.13 1.57 -31.90
N GLY A 499 -6.11 1.46 -32.81
CA GLY A 499 -6.60 2.56 -33.62
C GLY A 499 -7.39 3.60 -32.81
N GLU A 500 -7.64 4.75 -33.42
CA GLU A 500 -8.50 5.79 -32.84
C GLU A 500 -9.97 5.32 -32.76
N ALA A 501 -10.71 5.87 -31.80
CA ALA A 501 -12.14 5.60 -31.66
C ALA A 501 -12.91 6.09 -32.90
N SER A 502 -13.78 5.24 -33.46
CA SER A 502 -14.69 5.63 -34.54
C SER A 502 -15.88 6.43 -33.99
N GLU A 503 -16.60 7.14 -34.88
CA GLU A 503 -17.84 7.83 -34.49
C GLU A 503 -18.89 6.85 -33.93
N ASP A 504 -18.96 5.63 -34.47
CA ASP A 504 -19.85 4.57 -33.98
C ASP A 504 -19.44 4.11 -32.57
N ASP A 505 -18.13 3.93 -32.31
CA ASP A 505 -17.64 3.55 -30.98
C ASP A 505 -17.99 4.65 -29.94
N ILE A 506 -17.83 5.93 -30.30
CA ILE A 506 -18.15 7.07 -29.42
C ILE A 506 -19.65 7.15 -29.16
N ALA A 507 -20.49 7.01 -30.19
CA ALA A 507 -21.93 7.02 -30.05
C ALA A 507 -22.43 5.85 -29.17
N GLN A 508 -21.85 4.66 -29.33
CA GLN A 508 -22.16 3.51 -28.48
C GLN A 508 -21.76 3.76 -27.02
N LEU A 509 -20.57 4.30 -26.77
CA LEU A 509 -20.10 4.63 -25.42
C LEU A 509 -21.02 5.66 -24.75
N GLN A 510 -21.41 6.72 -25.46
CA GLN A 510 -22.34 7.72 -24.95
C GLN A 510 -23.71 7.13 -24.63
N GLN A 511 -24.23 6.24 -25.49
CA GLN A 511 -25.48 5.53 -25.23
C GLN A 511 -25.40 4.66 -23.97
N VAL A 512 -24.29 3.93 -23.77
CA VAL A 512 -24.05 3.11 -22.58
C VAL A 512 -24.00 3.98 -21.32
N VAL A 513 -23.20 5.04 -21.33
CA VAL A 513 -22.98 5.95 -20.20
C VAL A 513 -24.26 6.68 -19.81
N CYS A 514 -24.98 7.23 -20.78
CA CYS A 514 -26.21 8.00 -20.53
C CYS A 514 -27.44 7.12 -20.27
N GLY A 515 -27.37 5.84 -20.61
CA GLY A 515 -28.37 4.84 -20.24
C GLY A 515 -28.27 4.36 -18.79
N LEU A 516 -27.15 4.63 -18.10
CA LEU A 516 -26.95 4.19 -16.73
C LEU A 516 -27.84 4.97 -15.76
N GLN A 517 -28.49 4.22 -14.88
CA GLN A 517 -29.31 4.75 -13.80
C GLN A 517 -28.80 4.18 -12.47
N PHE A 518 -29.06 4.87 -11.37
CA PHE A 518 -28.75 4.34 -10.05
C PHE A 518 -29.79 4.80 -9.05
N ASN A 519 -30.54 3.84 -8.50
CA ASN A 519 -31.64 4.11 -7.57
C ASN A 519 -32.62 5.20 -8.04
N GLY A 520 -32.93 5.23 -9.34
CA GLY A 520 -33.86 6.19 -9.95
C GLY A 520 -33.23 7.51 -10.38
N ASN A 521 -31.96 7.76 -10.05
CA ASN A 521 -31.20 8.91 -10.54
C ASN A 521 -30.46 8.57 -11.84
N THR A 522 -30.26 9.57 -12.68
CA THR A 522 -29.54 9.50 -13.96
C THR A 522 -28.37 10.46 -13.92
N ALA A 523 -27.30 10.15 -14.64
CA ALA A 523 -26.22 11.10 -14.86
C ALA A 523 -26.70 12.31 -15.70
N PRO A 524 -26.06 13.49 -15.56
CA PRO A 524 -26.42 14.73 -16.28
C PRO A 524 -26.01 14.71 -17.77
N CYS A 525 -26.51 13.73 -18.52
CA CYS A 525 -26.28 13.61 -19.96
C CYS A 525 -27.11 14.61 -20.79
N PRO A 526 -26.62 15.02 -21.99
CA PRO A 526 -27.33 15.91 -22.91
C PRO A 526 -28.67 15.39 -23.44
#